data_AF-A0A3D9H3Z4-F1
#
_entry.id   AF-A0A3D9H3Z4-F1
#
_cell.length_a   1.000
_cell.length_b   1.000
_cell.length_c   1.000
_cell.angle_alpha   90.00
_cell.angle_beta   90.00
_cell.angle_gamma   90.00
#
_symmetry.space_group_name_H-M   'P 1'
#
loop_
_entity.id
_entity.type
_entity.pdbx_description
1 polymer ?
#
loop_
_entity_poly.entity_id
_entity_poly.type
_entity_poly.pdbx_seq_one_letter_code
_entity_poly.pdbx_strand_id
1 'polypeptide(L)'
;MAIQDKITQFWVKATGKRINPDEFEWLIGPIGNTDIIKDKFIFELAEKENLEIQKNLPNSGLLEKMEQIGISDKDQFRLNKKVADFYENTSDYDFEVWSEWKGVFKPFGKLLYLIFSKRLQQLNLPLNSIDTAKGLKSEIIKLKSKETKETKWTIWYRIIKSTKDVIYSGIYTTCKNPNYEKPLLKVVFPLPNGNASVVMSKKVEEDGSLLLCSDGKRFGDNGFYFTLTNGKGKYWARFVKSMHEWIRVYEDEENVLRADHNLNFYGMRFLNLHYKMNKKTFANNM
;
A
#
# COMPACT_ATOMS: atom_id res chain seq x y z
N MET A 1 -17.88 -7.98 -14.72
CA MET A 1 -17.90 -7.67 -13.27
C MET A 1 -18.16 -8.96 -12.48
N ALA A 2 -17.22 -9.34 -11.61
CA ALA A 2 -17.32 -10.59 -10.85
C ALA A 2 -18.43 -10.49 -9.79
N ILE A 3 -19.04 -11.63 -9.41
CA ILE A 3 -20.11 -11.69 -8.38
C ILE A 3 -19.65 -11.07 -7.05
N GLN A 4 -18.39 -11.32 -6.68
CA GLN A 4 -17.76 -10.76 -5.47
C GLN A 4 -17.73 -9.22 -5.47
N ASP A 5 -17.63 -8.61 -6.66
CA ASP A 5 -17.64 -7.15 -6.77
C ASP A 5 -18.99 -6.56 -6.40
N LYS A 6 -20.07 -7.19 -6.89
CA LYS A 6 -21.43 -6.78 -6.59
C LYS A 6 -21.74 -6.93 -5.10
N ILE A 7 -21.29 -8.04 -4.48
CA ILE A 7 -21.47 -8.28 -3.03
C ILE A 7 -20.78 -7.19 -2.22
N THR A 8 -19.51 -6.89 -2.51
CA THR A 8 -18.79 -5.85 -1.76
C THR A 8 -19.41 -4.48 -2.01
N GLN A 9 -19.80 -4.17 -3.24
CA GLN A 9 -20.44 -2.89 -3.57
C GLN A 9 -21.76 -2.72 -2.82
N PHE A 10 -22.56 -3.77 -2.75
CA PHE A 10 -23.79 -3.77 -1.96
C PHE A 10 -23.49 -3.59 -0.47
N TRP A 11 -22.55 -4.36 0.08
CA TRP A 11 -22.17 -4.27 1.50
C TRP A 11 -21.65 -2.88 1.89
N VAL A 12 -20.79 -2.25 1.08
CA VAL A 12 -20.31 -0.88 1.33
C VAL A 12 -21.46 0.12 1.25
N LYS A 13 -22.37 0.00 0.27
CA LYS A 13 -23.52 0.90 0.15
C LYS A 13 -24.52 0.73 1.30
N ALA A 14 -24.70 -0.50 1.78
CA ALA A 14 -25.65 -0.84 2.84
C ALA A 14 -25.12 -0.52 4.24
N THR A 15 -23.81 -0.69 4.48
CA THR A 15 -23.20 -0.54 5.83
C THR A 15 -22.27 0.65 5.95
N GLY A 16 -21.99 1.34 4.84
CA GLY A 16 -21.12 2.51 4.79
C GLY A 16 -21.89 3.83 4.85
N LYS A 17 -21.18 4.92 4.60
CA LYS A 17 -21.69 6.28 4.61
C LYS A 17 -21.64 6.86 3.20
N ARG A 18 -22.65 7.64 2.81
CA ARG A 18 -22.54 8.52 1.63
C ARG A 18 -21.57 9.65 1.95
N ILE A 19 -20.67 9.97 1.04
CA ILE A 19 -19.67 11.01 1.24
C ILE A 19 -19.71 12.02 0.11
N ASN A 20 -19.39 13.27 0.44
CA ASN A 20 -19.04 14.30 -0.53
C ASN A 20 -17.54 14.13 -0.87
N PRO A 21 -17.15 13.91 -2.14
CA PRO A 21 -15.75 13.72 -2.50
C PRO A 21 -14.86 14.93 -2.17
N ASP A 22 -15.40 16.14 -2.10
CA ASP A 22 -14.62 17.35 -1.79
C ASP A 22 -14.29 17.43 -0.29
N GLU A 23 -15.22 17.05 0.58
CA GLU A 23 -15.00 16.99 2.04
C GLU A 23 -14.12 15.79 2.45
N PHE A 24 -14.17 14.71 1.65
CA PHE A 24 -13.47 13.45 1.91
C PHE A 24 -12.41 13.17 0.83
N GLU A 25 -11.76 14.21 0.30
CA GLU A 25 -10.75 14.08 -0.75
C GLU A 25 -9.65 13.08 -0.36
N TRP A 26 -9.28 13.04 0.92
CA TRP A 26 -8.30 12.08 1.47
C TRP A 26 -8.71 10.60 1.32
N LEU A 27 -9.96 10.28 1.01
CA LEU A 27 -10.46 8.94 0.68
C LEU A 27 -10.58 8.68 -0.83
N ILE A 28 -10.50 9.72 -1.67
CA ILE A 28 -10.57 9.62 -3.12
C ILE A 28 -9.21 9.16 -3.68
N GLY A 29 -9.23 8.33 -4.71
CA GLY A 29 -8.03 7.78 -5.32
C GLY A 29 -8.35 7.00 -6.59
N PRO A 30 -7.32 6.53 -7.31
CA PRO A 30 -7.51 5.84 -8.58
C PRO A 30 -8.46 4.65 -8.45
N ILE A 31 -9.30 4.46 -9.47
CA ILE A 31 -10.28 3.39 -9.55
C ILE A 31 -9.92 2.43 -10.67
N GLY A 32 -10.17 1.14 -10.45
CA GLY A 32 -9.93 0.12 -11.46
C GLY A 32 -11.14 -0.04 -12.38
N ASN A 33 -10.90 -0.48 -13.60
CA ASN A 33 -11.97 -0.93 -14.49
C ASN A 33 -12.46 -2.33 -14.10
N THR A 34 -13.59 -2.79 -14.65
CA THR A 34 -14.17 -4.10 -14.30
C THR A 34 -13.35 -5.30 -14.74
N ASP A 35 -12.38 -5.08 -15.64
CA ASP A 35 -11.54 -6.10 -16.26
C ASP A 35 -10.06 -5.85 -15.95
N ILE A 36 -9.72 -5.80 -14.66
CA ILE A 36 -8.35 -5.52 -14.21
C ILE A 36 -7.44 -6.71 -14.57
N ILE A 37 -6.86 -6.67 -15.76
CA ILE A 37 -5.75 -7.53 -16.15
C ILE A 37 -4.47 -6.85 -15.67
N LYS A 38 -3.83 -7.40 -14.62
CA LYS A 38 -2.45 -7.17 -14.17
C LYS A 38 -1.95 -5.71 -14.33
N ASP A 39 -1.37 -5.39 -15.48
CA ASP A 39 -0.64 -4.14 -15.73
C ASP A 39 -1.47 -3.09 -16.45
N LYS A 40 -2.61 -3.50 -17.03
CA LYS A 40 -3.44 -2.67 -17.89
C LYS A 40 -3.95 -1.44 -17.15
N PHE A 41 -4.23 -1.55 -15.85
CA PHE A 41 -4.71 -0.43 -15.06
C PHE A 41 -3.69 0.73 -15.00
N ILE A 42 -2.38 0.44 -15.04
CA ILE A 42 -1.33 1.47 -14.98
C ILE A 42 -1.39 2.31 -16.26
N PHE A 43 -1.49 1.64 -17.40
CA PHE A 43 -1.62 2.29 -18.71
C PHE A 43 -2.95 3.05 -18.82
N GLU A 44 -4.06 2.45 -18.42
CA GLU A 44 -5.38 3.10 -18.43
C GLU A 44 -5.42 4.33 -17.52
N LEU A 45 -4.79 4.27 -16.33
CA LEU A 45 -4.69 5.40 -15.41
C LEU A 45 -3.83 6.52 -16.02
N ALA A 46 -2.69 6.17 -16.61
CA ALA A 46 -1.80 7.13 -17.25
C ALA A 46 -2.47 7.80 -18.45
N GLU A 47 -3.18 7.05 -19.30
CA GLU A 47 -3.91 7.58 -20.44
C GLU A 47 -5.04 8.51 -20.00
N LYS A 48 -5.90 8.04 -19.08
CA LYS A 48 -7.05 8.81 -18.56
C LYS A 48 -6.64 10.15 -17.96
N GLU A 49 -5.51 10.19 -17.27
CA GLU A 49 -5.01 11.40 -16.60
C GLU A 49 -3.90 12.11 -17.38
N ASN A 50 -3.64 11.71 -18.63
CA ASN A 50 -2.60 12.26 -19.50
C ASN A 50 -1.20 12.31 -18.87
N LEU A 51 -0.78 11.22 -18.22
CA LEU A 51 0.49 11.09 -17.50
C LEU A 51 1.55 10.34 -18.32
N GLU A 52 2.81 10.61 -18.02
CA GLU A 52 3.98 9.90 -18.52
C GLU A 52 4.34 8.75 -17.56
N ILE A 53 4.60 7.56 -18.10
CA ILE A 53 5.00 6.38 -17.31
C ILE A 53 6.52 6.28 -17.30
N GLN A 54 7.13 6.31 -16.11
CA GLN A 54 8.56 6.06 -15.92
C GLN A 54 8.76 4.88 -14.95
N LYS A 55 9.52 3.87 -15.36
CA LYS A 55 9.73 2.64 -14.56
C LYS A 55 11.18 2.57 -14.05
N ASN A 56 11.36 2.25 -12.78
CA ASN A 56 12.65 2.03 -12.12
C ASN A 56 13.68 3.13 -12.43
N LEU A 57 13.26 4.39 -12.32
CA LEU A 57 14.22 5.49 -12.35
C LEU A 57 15.23 5.28 -11.22
N PRO A 58 16.54 5.49 -11.46
CA PRO A 58 17.53 5.45 -10.40
C PRO A 58 17.15 6.42 -9.27
N ASN A 59 17.40 6.02 -8.01
CA ASN A 59 17.10 6.84 -6.83
C ASN A 59 15.63 7.29 -6.77
N SER A 60 14.69 6.38 -7.08
CA SER A 60 13.26 6.67 -6.98
C SER A 60 12.57 5.77 -5.96
N GLY A 61 11.78 6.36 -5.08
CA GLY A 61 11.15 5.65 -3.98
C GLY A 61 9.64 5.73 -3.95
N LEU A 62 9.06 5.13 -2.92
CA LEU A 62 7.64 5.23 -2.58
C LEU A 62 7.24 6.66 -2.27
N LEU A 63 8.16 7.43 -1.69
CA LEU A 63 8.05 8.85 -1.43
C LEU A 63 9.11 9.59 -2.24
N GLU A 64 8.84 10.83 -2.62
CA GLU A 64 9.90 11.72 -3.13
C GLU A 64 10.80 12.17 -1.97
N LYS A 65 10.16 12.42 -0.82
CA LYS A 65 10.78 12.93 0.40
C LYS A 65 10.02 12.46 1.64
N MET A 66 10.73 12.11 2.71
CA MET A 66 10.11 11.67 3.97
C MET A 66 9.22 12.74 4.62
N GLU A 67 9.49 14.02 4.36
CA GLU A 67 8.71 15.17 4.82
C GLU A 67 7.27 15.14 4.28
N GLN A 68 7.01 14.46 3.16
CA GLN A 68 5.67 14.35 2.56
C GLN A 68 4.67 13.66 3.49
N ILE A 69 5.13 12.76 4.36
CA ILE A 69 4.29 12.10 5.38
C ILE A 69 4.29 12.88 6.70
N GLY A 70 4.76 14.12 6.73
CA GLY A 70 4.67 14.99 7.91
C GLY A 70 5.54 14.55 9.09
N ILE A 71 6.75 14.05 8.82
CA ILE A 71 7.79 13.88 9.84
C ILE A 71 8.18 15.27 10.36
N SER A 72 8.30 15.42 11.68
CA SER A 72 8.73 16.68 12.29
C SER A 72 10.24 16.86 12.17
N ASP A 73 10.75 18.09 12.20
CA ASP A 73 12.20 18.35 12.13
C ASP A 73 12.97 17.57 13.21
N LYS A 74 12.43 17.51 14.44
CA LYS A 74 13.00 16.72 15.53
C LYS A 74 13.04 15.22 15.19
N ASP A 75 11.96 14.69 14.63
CA ASP A 75 11.90 13.28 14.24
C ASP A 75 12.77 12.97 13.04
N GLN A 76 12.99 13.93 12.14
CA GLN A 76 13.87 13.79 10.98
C GLN A 76 15.32 13.55 11.41
N PHE A 77 15.80 14.24 12.44
CA PHE A 77 17.14 13.99 13.01
C PHE A 77 17.26 12.63 13.70
N ARG A 78 16.15 12.07 14.19
CA ARG A 78 16.12 10.78 14.88
C ARG A 78 15.91 9.59 13.93
N LEU A 79 15.19 9.81 12.83
CA LEU A 79 14.90 8.77 11.85
C LEU A 79 16.21 8.16 11.32
N ASN A 80 16.29 6.83 11.36
CA ASN A 80 17.43 6.11 10.81
C ASN A 80 17.56 6.42 9.31
N LYS A 81 18.77 6.79 8.89
CA LYS A 81 19.06 7.19 7.50
C LYS A 81 18.80 6.09 6.48
N LYS A 82 19.03 4.81 6.82
CA LYS A 82 18.70 3.68 5.93
C LYS A 82 17.19 3.49 5.78
N VAL A 83 16.42 3.77 6.83
CA VAL A 83 14.95 3.76 6.75
C VAL A 83 14.46 4.87 5.84
N ALA A 84 14.97 6.10 5.99
CA ALA A 84 14.64 7.22 5.10
C ALA A 84 15.03 6.92 3.65
N ASP A 85 16.28 6.49 3.41
CA ASP A 85 16.81 6.14 2.10
C ASP A 85 15.98 5.04 1.43
N PHE A 86 15.49 4.06 2.19
CA PHE A 86 14.62 3.03 1.67
C PHE A 86 13.32 3.58 1.07
N TYR A 87 12.64 4.49 1.76
CA TYR A 87 11.38 5.06 1.28
C TYR A 87 11.57 6.04 0.12
N GLU A 88 12.70 6.77 0.10
CA GLU A 88 13.03 7.74 -0.95
C GLU A 88 13.68 7.11 -2.18
N ASN A 89 14.33 5.95 -2.04
CA ASN A 89 15.11 5.28 -3.09
C ASN A 89 14.74 3.78 -3.23
N THR A 90 13.48 3.43 -3.01
CA THR A 90 12.99 2.04 -3.01
C THR A 90 13.32 1.25 -4.28
N SER A 91 13.49 1.90 -5.43
CA SER A 91 13.94 1.27 -6.69
C SER A 91 15.29 0.59 -6.57
N ASP A 92 16.13 1.08 -5.66
CA ASP A 92 17.49 0.62 -5.44
C ASP A 92 17.56 -0.51 -4.42
N TYR A 93 16.42 -1.08 -4.02
CA TYR A 93 16.34 -2.17 -3.04
C TYR A 93 15.77 -3.45 -3.66
N ASP A 94 16.34 -4.57 -3.24
CA ASP A 94 15.76 -5.90 -3.40
C ASP A 94 15.15 -6.38 -2.07
N PHE A 95 14.18 -7.30 -2.19
CA PHE A 95 13.35 -7.71 -1.08
C PHE A 95 13.22 -9.23 -0.99
N GLU A 96 13.31 -9.71 0.23
CA GLU A 96 12.83 -11.02 0.63
C GLU A 96 11.65 -10.82 1.59
N VAL A 97 10.63 -11.67 1.46
CA VAL A 97 9.46 -11.64 2.34
C VAL A 97 9.11 -13.05 2.77
N TRP A 98 8.79 -13.21 4.04
CA TRP A 98 8.26 -14.45 4.59
C TRP A 98 7.01 -14.17 5.41
N SER A 99 6.04 -15.08 5.32
CA SER A 99 4.76 -14.97 6.00
C SER A 99 4.68 -15.97 7.15
N GLU A 100 4.12 -15.50 8.26
CA GLU A 100 3.84 -16.31 9.44
C GLU A 100 2.37 -16.15 9.83
N TRP A 101 1.58 -17.18 9.54
CA TRP A 101 0.16 -17.24 9.91
C TRP A 101 -0.01 -17.67 11.36
N LYS A 102 -0.77 -16.89 12.14
CA LYS A 102 -0.97 -17.11 13.58
C LYS A 102 -2.35 -17.71 13.89
N GLY A 103 -2.41 -18.58 14.89
CA GLY A 103 -3.64 -19.07 15.53
C GLY A 103 -4.55 -19.99 14.70
N VAL A 104 -5.82 -20.07 15.09
CA VAL A 104 -6.90 -20.86 14.43
C VAL A 104 -7.25 -20.35 13.02
N PHE A 105 -6.55 -19.32 12.53
CA PHE A 105 -6.80 -18.68 11.25
C PHE A 105 -6.12 -19.36 10.06
N LYS A 106 -5.35 -20.44 10.22
CA LYS A 106 -4.88 -21.23 9.07
C LYS A 106 -6.04 -21.73 8.16
N PRO A 107 -7.13 -22.33 8.69
CA PRO A 107 -8.30 -22.67 7.88
C PRO A 107 -9.16 -21.45 7.48
N PHE A 108 -9.32 -20.43 8.34
CA PHE A 108 -10.06 -19.19 7.99
C PHE A 108 -9.32 -18.29 6.99
N GLY A 109 -8.00 -18.44 6.88
CA GLY A 109 -7.18 -17.83 5.84
C GLY A 109 -7.69 -18.22 4.46
N LYS A 110 -8.22 -19.44 4.29
CA LYS A 110 -8.90 -19.89 3.06
C LYS A 110 -10.24 -19.17 2.84
N LEU A 111 -10.99 -18.81 3.88
CA LEU A 111 -12.27 -18.07 3.76
C LEU A 111 -12.06 -16.56 3.53
N LEU A 112 -11.12 -15.93 4.23
CA LEU A 112 -10.66 -14.57 3.96
C LEU A 112 -10.03 -14.50 2.56
N TYR A 113 -9.24 -15.50 2.19
CA TYR A 113 -8.82 -15.72 0.82
C TYR A 113 -10.05 -15.90 -0.08
N LEU A 114 -11.07 -16.69 0.17
CA LEU A 114 -12.21 -16.77 -0.77
C LEU A 114 -12.99 -15.45 -0.92
N ILE A 115 -13.20 -14.70 0.16
CA ILE A 115 -13.93 -13.42 0.17
C ILE A 115 -13.13 -12.31 -0.51
N PHE A 116 -11.83 -12.27 -0.25
CA PHE A 116 -10.98 -11.20 -0.73
C PHE A 116 -10.08 -11.64 -1.91
N SER A 117 -9.69 -12.90 -2.12
CA SER A 117 -8.65 -13.44 -3.05
C SER A 117 -8.63 -12.88 -4.44
N LYS A 118 -9.74 -12.83 -5.19
CA LYS A 118 -9.69 -12.25 -6.55
C LYS A 118 -9.46 -10.74 -6.53
N ARG A 119 -9.76 -10.07 -5.41
CA ARG A 119 -9.44 -8.66 -5.12
C ARG A 119 -8.12 -8.50 -4.36
N LEU A 120 -7.73 -9.48 -3.54
CA LEU A 120 -6.40 -9.62 -2.96
C LEU A 120 -5.39 -10.10 -3.99
N GLN A 121 -5.76 -10.40 -5.24
CA GLN A 121 -4.74 -10.49 -6.28
C GLN A 121 -3.92 -9.20 -6.38
N GLN A 122 -4.47 -8.07 -5.90
CA GLN A 122 -3.76 -6.80 -5.68
C GLN A 122 -3.14 -6.65 -4.26
N LEU A 123 -3.62 -7.39 -3.27
CA LEU A 123 -3.12 -7.49 -1.88
C LEU A 123 -2.54 -8.90 -1.65
N ASN A 124 -1.80 -9.48 -2.60
CA ASN A 124 -1.54 -10.92 -2.69
C ASN A 124 -0.50 -11.29 -1.62
N LEU A 125 -0.95 -11.34 -0.36
CA LEU A 125 -0.16 -11.73 0.79
C LEU A 125 0.42 -13.11 0.47
N PRO A 126 1.74 -13.30 0.49
CA PRO A 126 2.34 -14.56 0.11
C PRO A 126 1.79 -15.65 1.03
N LEU A 127 0.92 -16.49 0.49
CA LEU A 127 0.21 -17.52 1.25
C LEU A 127 1.16 -18.65 1.67
N ASN A 128 2.21 -18.86 0.89
CA ASN A 128 3.27 -19.83 1.16
C ASN A 128 4.62 -19.11 1.13
N SER A 129 5.39 -19.25 2.21
CA SER A 129 6.80 -18.81 2.28
C SER A 129 7.68 -19.42 1.18
N ILE A 130 7.27 -20.57 0.63
CA ILE A 130 7.97 -21.27 -0.47
C ILE A 130 7.88 -20.50 -1.79
N ASP A 131 6.77 -19.83 -2.08
CA ASP A 131 6.60 -19.11 -3.35
C ASP A 131 7.45 -17.84 -3.40
N THR A 132 7.72 -17.22 -2.24
CA THR A 132 8.59 -16.04 -2.12
C THR A 132 10.05 -16.37 -1.91
N ALA A 133 10.40 -17.61 -1.54
CA ALA A 133 11.78 -18.06 -1.43
C ALA A 133 12.58 -17.97 -2.75
N LYS A 134 11.88 -17.98 -3.90
CA LYS A 134 12.50 -17.77 -5.23
C LYS A 134 12.68 -16.29 -5.60
N GLY A 135 12.39 -15.37 -4.67
CA GLY A 135 12.59 -13.93 -4.78
C GLY A 135 11.46 -13.17 -5.49
N LEU A 136 11.39 -11.87 -5.21
CA LEU A 136 10.45 -10.94 -5.83
C LEU A 136 11.14 -10.07 -6.87
N LYS A 137 10.46 -9.79 -7.98
CA LYS A 137 10.80 -8.65 -8.84
C LYS A 137 10.05 -7.43 -8.29
N SER A 138 10.79 -6.40 -7.89
CA SER A 138 10.26 -5.15 -7.38
C SER A 138 10.47 -4.05 -8.42
N GLU A 139 9.40 -3.33 -8.77
CA GLU A 139 9.45 -2.18 -9.67
C GLU A 139 8.76 -0.97 -9.03
N ILE A 140 9.41 0.19 -9.12
CA ILE A 140 8.82 1.48 -8.80
C ILE A 140 8.40 2.13 -10.12
N ILE A 141 7.11 2.39 -10.28
CA ILE A 141 6.55 3.01 -11.47
C ILE A 141 6.01 4.39 -11.07
N LYS A 142 6.57 5.43 -11.66
CA LYS A 142 6.16 6.82 -11.47
C LYS A 142 5.24 7.23 -12.62
N LEU A 143 4.05 7.75 -12.29
CA LEU A 143 3.18 8.43 -13.25
C LEU A 143 3.33 9.94 -13.04
N LYS A 144 3.96 10.60 -14.00
CA LYS A 144 4.30 12.02 -13.91
C LYS A 144 3.41 12.87 -14.80
N SER A 145 3.11 14.09 -14.34
CA SER A 145 2.47 15.10 -15.19
C SER A 145 3.35 15.37 -16.41
N LYS A 146 2.78 15.35 -17.62
CA LYS A 146 3.53 15.69 -18.83
C LYS A 146 3.98 17.15 -18.84
N GLU A 147 3.21 18.01 -18.19
CA GLU A 147 3.42 19.46 -18.12
C GLU A 147 4.42 19.84 -17.01
N THR A 148 4.15 19.47 -15.77
CA THR A 148 4.96 19.89 -14.61
C THR A 148 6.12 18.94 -14.31
N LYS A 149 6.12 17.73 -14.90
CA LYS A 149 7.05 16.62 -14.58
C LYS A 149 7.00 16.13 -13.13
N GLU A 150 6.07 16.63 -12.33
CA GLU A 150 5.85 16.16 -10.96
C GLU A 150 5.22 14.77 -10.94
N THR A 151 5.63 13.95 -9.98
CA THR A 151 5.02 12.64 -9.72
C THR A 151 3.61 12.82 -9.17
N LYS A 152 2.61 12.35 -9.92
CA LYS A 152 1.22 12.29 -9.46
C LYS A 152 0.92 10.99 -8.72
N TRP A 153 1.40 9.87 -9.24
CA TRP A 153 1.22 8.55 -8.64
C TRP A 153 2.53 7.78 -8.58
N THR A 154 2.79 7.15 -7.43
CA THR A 154 3.88 6.18 -7.29
C THR A 154 3.27 4.81 -7.10
N ILE A 155 3.61 3.87 -7.97
CA ILE A 155 3.08 2.51 -7.95
C ILE A 155 4.22 1.58 -7.59
N TRP A 156 4.04 0.84 -6.50
CA TRP A 156 4.98 -0.23 -6.15
C TRP A 156 4.46 -1.54 -6.70
N TYR A 157 5.05 -1.94 -7.81
CA TYR A 157 4.65 -3.08 -8.58
C TYR A 157 5.56 -4.28 -8.30
N ARG A 158 5.00 -5.39 -7.83
CA ARG A 158 5.77 -6.57 -7.38
C ARG A 158 5.27 -7.84 -8.03
N ILE A 159 6.19 -8.68 -8.50
CA ILE A 159 5.91 -9.95 -9.18
C ILE A 159 6.68 -11.09 -8.50
N ILE A 160 6.05 -12.25 -8.31
CA ILE A 160 6.76 -13.49 -7.94
C ILE A 160 7.67 -13.88 -9.11
N LYS A 161 8.99 -13.98 -8.89
CA LYS A 161 9.92 -14.31 -9.99
C LYS A 161 9.62 -15.67 -10.63
N SER A 162 9.18 -16.65 -9.83
CA SER A 162 8.91 -18.02 -10.24
C SER A 162 7.61 -18.18 -11.05
N THR A 163 6.49 -17.63 -10.59
CA THR A 163 5.19 -17.81 -11.26
C THR A 163 4.84 -16.69 -12.24
N LYS A 164 5.58 -15.56 -12.19
CA LYS A 164 5.23 -14.31 -12.89
C LYS A 164 3.86 -13.75 -12.49
N ASP A 165 3.34 -14.17 -11.34
CA ASP A 165 2.12 -13.60 -10.78
C ASP A 165 2.40 -12.26 -10.11
N VAL A 166 1.52 -11.31 -10.35
CA VAL A 166 1.55 -10.01 -9.69
C VAL A 166 1.10 -10.21 -8.25
N ILE A 167 1.94 -9.77 -7.32
CA ILE A 167 1.70 -9.84 -5.88
C ILE A 167 1.03 -8.56 -5.40
N TYR A 168 1.50 -7.44 -5.94
CA TYR A 168 1.13 -6.16 -5.38
C TYR A 168 1.26 -5.06 -6.40
N SER A 169 0.25 -4.22 -6.46
CA SER A 169 0.32 -2.94 -7.17
C SER A 169 -0.43 -1.91 -6.35
N GLY A 170 0.17 -1.54 -5.21
CA GLY A 170 -0.34 -0.49 -4.36
C GLY A 170 0.14 0.87 -4.90
N ILE A 171 -0.78 1.82 -4.97
CA ILE A 171 -0.47 3.20 -5.32
C ILE A 171 -0.17 3.95 -4.03
N TYR A 172 1.08 4.34 -3.85
CA TYR A 172 1.57 5.10 -2.71
C TYR A 172 1.41 6.59 -2.99
N THR A 173 0.80 7.27 -2.04
CA THR A 173 0.59 8.72 -2.03
C THR A 173 0.48 9.21 -0.59
N THR A 174 0.28 10.50 -0.40
CA THR A 174 0.01 11.10 0.90
C THR A 174 -1.36 11.77 0.87
N CYS A 175 -1.96 11.95 2.04
CA CYS A 175 -3.25 12.65 2.13
C CYS A 175 -3.33 13.51 3.39
N LYS A 176 -4.10 14.61 3.29
CA LYS A 176 -4.44 15.47 4.43
C LYS A 176 -5.79 15.04 4.97
N ASN A 177 -5.79 14.40 6.14
CA ASN A 177 -7.01 14.03 6.84
C ASN A 177 -7.33 15.11 7.89
N PRO A 178 -8.56 15.67 7.93
CA PRO A 178 -8.92 16.77 8.84
C PRO A 178 -8.80 16.42 10.33
N ASN A 179 -8.80 15.14 10.70
CA ASN A 179 -8.63 14.69 12.09
C ASN A 179 -7.15 14.59 12.52
N TYR A 180 -6.20 14.84 11.61
CA TYR A 180 -4.77 14.72 11.88
C TYR A 180 -4.05 16.00 11.45
N GLU A 181 -3.18 16.51 12.31
CA GLU A 181 -2.41 17.73 12.03
C GLU A 181 -1.37 17.54 10.92
N LYS A 182 -0.84 16.32 10.78
CA LYS A 182 0.22 15.97 9.84
C LYS A 182 -0.34 15.09 8.72
N PRO A 183 0.17 15.23 7.48
CA PRO A 183 -0.15 14.31 6.39
C PRO A 183 0.03 12.84 6.79
N LEU A 184 -0.79 11.98 6.18
CA LEU A 184 -0.78 10.55 6.38
C LEU A 184 -0.30 9.85 5.11
N LEU A 185 0.39 8.72 5.27
CA LEU A 185 0.67 7.85 4.14
C LEU A 185 -0.63 7.18 3.70
N LYS A 186 -0.87 7.10 2.39
CA LYS A 186 -2.03 6.41 1.84
C LYS A 186 -1.58 5.42 0.77
N VAL A 187 -2.05 4.20 0.89
CA VAL A 187 -1.88 3.17 -0.13
C VAL A 187 -3.25 2.87 -0.74
N VAL A 188 -3.37 2.96 -2.06
CA VAL A 188 -4.62 2.75 -2.80
C VAL A 188 -4.52 1.50 -3.65
N PHE A 189 -5.57 0.69 -3.60
CA PHE A 189 -5.78 -0.50 -4.40
C PHE A 189 -6.99 -0.27 -5.30
N PRO A 190 -6.78 0.03 -6.59
CA PRO A 190 -7.87 0.32 -7.52
C PRO A 190 -8.79 -0.88 -7.70
N LEU A 191 -10.08 -0.72 -7.41
CA LEU A 191 -11.09 -1.78 -7.56
C LEU A 191 -12.15 -1.37 -8.60
N PRO A 192 -12.90 -2.32 -9.17
CA PRO A 192 -14.04 -1.98 -10.02
C PRO A 192 -15.03 -1.05 -9.29
N ASN A 193 -15.29 0.12 -9.89
CA ASN A 193 -16.18 1.17 -9.37
C ASN A 193 -15.73 1.78 -8.02
N GLY A 194 -14.43 1.78 -7.72
CA GLY A 194 -13.93 2.35 -6.47
C GLY A 194 -12.49 2.00 -6.16
N ASN A 195 -12.15 1.99 -4.89
CA ASN A 195 -10.87 1.51 -4.40
C ASN A 195 -10.99 0.96 -2.98
N ALA A 196 -10.03 0.13 -2.60
CA ALA A 196 -9.68 -0.03 -1.20
C ALA A 196 -8.48 0.88 -0.90
N SER A 197 -8.39 1.42 0.30
CA SER A 197 -7.23 2.19 0.71
C SER A 197 -6.88 1.95 2.17
N VAL A 198 -5.58 1.99 2.45
CA VAL A 198 -5.04 1.98 3.81
C VAL A 198 -4.45 3.36 4.05
N VAL A 199 -4.98 4.07 5.04
CA VAL A 199 -4.50 5.37 5.47
C VAL A 199 -3.73 5.16 6.77
N MET A 200 -2.46 5.55 6.80
CA MET A 200 -1.54 5.21 7.87
C MET A 200 -0.98 6.48 8.53
N SER A 201 -1.06 6.51 9.84
CA SER A 201 -0.25 7.42 10.65
C SER A 201 1.17 6.88 10.76
N LYS A 202 2.07 7.74 11.25
CA LYS A 202 3.51 7.50 11.33
C LYS A 202 4.02 7.88 12.71
N LYS A 203 5.00 7.12 13.21
CA LYS A 203 5.74 7.40 14.43
C LYS A 203 7.21 7.04 14.19
N VAL A 204 8.11 7.97 14.46
CA VAL A 204 9.54 7.67 14.58
C VAL A 204 9.78 7.22 16.01
N GLU A 205 10.27 6.00 16.17
CA GLU A 205 10.54 5.42 17.49
C GLU A 205 11.89 5.90 18.05
N GLU A 206 12.18 5.53 19.29
CA GLU A 206 13.39 5.99 19.99
C GLU A 206 14.68 5.48 19.36
N ASP A 207 14.64 4.27 18.79
CA ASP A 207 15.75 3.66 18.05
C ASP A 207 15.89 4.16 16.60
N GLY A 208 15.07 5.16 16.21
CA GLY A 208 15.07 5.72 14.86
C GLY A 208 14.32 4.88 13.83
N SER A 209 13.67 3.78 14.21
CA SER A 209 12.77 3.05 13.32
C SER A 209 11.52 3.85 12.96
N LEU A 210 10.89 3.49 11.84
CA LEU A 210 9.62 4.08 11.41
C LEU A 210 8.49 3.07 11.60
N LEU A 211 7.50 3.43 12.42
CA LEU A 211 6.27 2.68 12.59
C LEU A 211 5.12 3.38 11.85
N LEU A 212 4.51 2.67 10.90
CA LEU A 212 3.28 3.05 10.23
C LEU A 212 2.10 2.29 10.82
N CYS A 213 1.00 2.97 11.14
CA CYS A 213 -0.16 2.37 11.83
C CYS A 213 -1.47 2.68 11.10
N SER A 214 -2.35 1.69 10.95
CA SER A 214 -3.71 1.83 10.43
C SER A 214 -4.74 1.31 11.46
N ASP A 215 -4.64 1.83 12.68
CA ASP A 215 -5.26 1.31 13.90
C ASP A 215 -6.40 2.17 14.47
N GLY A 216 -6.98 3.03 13.64
CA GLY A 216 -8.14 3.84 14.01
C GLY A 216 -9.34 3.01 14.46
N LYS A 217 -10.27 3.65 15.15
CA LYS A 217 -11.40 2.97 15.81
C LYS A 217 -12.75 3.34 15.21
N ARG A 218 -12.83 4.45 14.47
CA ARG A 218 -14.05 4.95 13.84
C ARG A 218 -13.76 5.55 12.46
N PHE A 219 -14.84 5.72 11.69
CA PHE A 219 -14.79 6.41 10.42
C PHE A 219 -14.24 7.83 10.61
N GLY A 220 -13.28 8.22 9.79
CA GLY A 220 -12.54 9.49 9.90
C GLY A 220 -11.12 9.31 10.45
N ASP A 221 -10.84 8.23 11.17
CA ASP A 221 -9.50 7.92 11.65
C ASP A 221 -8.61 7.32 10.54
N ASN A 222 -7.32 7.13 10.79
CA ASN A 222 -6.46 6.25 10.00
C ASN A 222 -7.02 4.81 10.00
N GLY A 223 -6.73 4.03 8.96
CA GLY A 223 -7.16 2.63 8.85
C GLY A 223 -7.56 2.22 7.46
N PHE A 224 -8.28 1.11 7.36
CA PHE A 224 -8.70 0.50 6.10
C PHE A 224 -10.08 1.00 5.66
N TYR A 225 -10.17 1.49 4.43
CA TYR A 225 -11.39 2.03 3.83
C TYR A 225 -11.70 1.38 2.49
N PHE A 226 -12.99 1.16 2.22
CA PHE A 226 -13.49 1.03 0.86
C PHE A 226 -14.15 2.33 0.45
N THR A 227 -13.82 2.84 -0.73
CA THR A 227 -14.47 3.98 -1.37
C THR A 227 -15.09 3.52 -2.68
N LEU A 228 -16.36 3.84 -2.91
CA LEU A 228 -17.09 3.47 -4.11
C LEU A 228 -17.68 4.69 -4.78
N THR A 229 -17.79 4.62 -6.11
CA THR A 229 -18.47 5.61 -6.93
C THR A 229 -19.44 4.94 -7.89
N ASN A 230 -20.48 5.66 -8.28
CA ASN A 230 -21.35 5.25 -9.39
C ASN A 230 -20.95 5.90 -10.73
N GLY A 231 -19.84 6.65 -10.78
CA GLY A 231 -19.41 7.39 -11.96
C GLY A 231 -20.28 8.61 -12.32
N LYS A 232 -21.34 8.88 -11.54
CA LYS A 232 -22.29 9.99 -11.72
C LYS A 232 -22.29 10.94 -10.52
N GLY A 233 -21.11 11.15 -9.92
CA GLY A 233 -20.89 12.06 -8.80
C GLY A 233 -21.33 11.54 -7.41
N LYS A 234 -21.90 10.34 -7.28
CA LYS A 234 -22.28 9.80 -5.96
C LYS A 234 -21.19 8.88 -5.42
N TYR A 235 -20.77 9.13 -4.19
CA TYR A 235 -19.74 8.37 -3.49
C TYR A 235 -20.25 7.75 -2.18
N TRP A 236 -19.66 6.60 -1.84
CA TRP A 236 -19.85 5.93 -0.56
C TRP A 236 -18.49 5.53 -0.01
N ALA A 237 -18.33 5.58 1.30
CA ALA A 237 -17.15 5.07 1.98
C ALA A 237 -17.52 4.19 3.17
N ARG A 238 -16.73 3.15 3.41
CA ARG A 238 -16.90 2.21 4.52
C ARG A 238 -15.56 2.01 5.22
N PHE A 239 -15.51 2.35 6.50
CA PHE A 239 -14.37 2.08 7.38
C PHE A 239 -14.40 0.65 7.93
N VAL A 240 -13.33 -0.13 7.75
CA VAL A 240 -13.26 -1.51 8.21
C VAL A 240 -12.64 -1.57 9.61
N LYS A 241 -13.46 -1.26 10.63
CA LYS A 241 -13.05 -1.20 12.05
C LYS A 241 -12.34 -2.46 12.56
N SER A 242 -12.64 -3.62 12.00
CA SER A 242 -12.06 -4.89 12.44
C SER A 242 -10.65 -5.12 11.93
N MET A 243 -10.19 -4.37 10.93
CA MET A 243 -8.88 -4.57 10.29
C MET A 243 -7.90 -3.53 10.79
N HIS A 244 -6.78 -3.98 11.36
CA HIS A 244 -5.70 -3.11 11.82
C HIS A 244 -4.34 -3.62 11.32
N GLU A 245 -3.48 -2.68 10.96
CA GLU A 245 -2.19 -2.97 10.35
C GLU A 245 -1.09 -2.11 10.99
N TRP A 246 0.08 -2.70 11.23
CA TRP A 246 1.28 -1.99 11.65
C TRP A 246 2.46 -2.44 10.83
N ILE A 247 3.24 -1.51 10.30
CA ILE A 247 4.48 -1.78 9.57
C ILE A 247 5.60 -1.05 10.28
N ARG A 248 6.52 -1.78 10.86
CA ARG A 248 7.72 -1.23 11.51
C ARG A 248 8.91 -1.49 10.61
N VAL A 249 9.58 -0.44 10.13
CA VAL A 249 10.81 -0.52 9.32
C VAL A 249 11.98 -0.06 10.18
N TYR A 250 13.01 -0.91 10.30
CA TYR A 250 14.12 -0.70 11.21
C TYR A 250 15.42 -1.31 10.66
N GLU A 251 16.54 -0.89 11.20
CA GLU A 251 17.83 -1.54 11.00
C GLU A 251 18.06 -2.50 12.18
N ASP A 252 18.38 -3.76 11.89
CA ASP A 252 18.70 -4.75 12.93
C ASP A 252 20.15 -4.61 13.42
N GLU A 253 20.51 -5.41 14.43
CA GLU A 253 21.85 -5.40 15.05
C GLU A 253 22.98 -5.77 14.07
N GLU A 254 22.66 -6.43 12.96
CA GLU A 254 23.60 -6.78 11.89
C GLU A 254 23.68 -5.69 10.79
N ASN A 255 23.11 -4.51 11.04
CA ASN A 255 23.03 -3.39 10.09
C ASN A 255 22.21 -3.71 8.83
N VAL A 256 21.29 -4.68 8.91
CA VAL A 256 20.40 -5.07 7.82
C VAL A 256 19.06 -4.36 7.97
N LEU A 257 18.53 -3.80 6.88
CA LEU A 257 17.22 -3.19 6.90
C LEU A 257 16.12 -4.27 6.92
N ARG A 258 15.25 -4.20 7.90
CA ARG A 258 14.14 -5.13 8.15
C ARG A 258 12.81 -4.39 8.22
N ALA A 259 11.74 -5.11 7.95
CA ALA A 259 10.41 -4.64 8.31
C ALA A 259 9.55 -5.75 8.88
N ASP A 260 8.78 -5.42 9.91
CA ASP A 260 7.76 -6.29 10.48
C ASP A 260 6.39 -5.69 10.18
N HIS A 261 5.56 -6.44 9.49
CA HIS A 261 4.23 -6.06 9.09
C HIS A 261 3.20 -6.99 9.72
N ASN A 262 2.40 -6.41 10.58
CA ASN A 262 1.54 -7.07 11.52
C ASN A 262 0.08 -6.78 11.19
N LEU A 263 -0.72 -7.81 10.94
CA LEU A 263 -2.13 -7.66 10.57
C LEU A 263 -3.05 -8.33 11.60
N ASN A 264 -3.95 -7.51 12.16
CA ASN A 264 -4.97 -7.95 13.10
C ASN A 264 -6.37 -7.92 12.47
N PHE A 265 -7.19 -8.89 12.88
CA PHE A 265 -8.62 -8.92 12.59
C PHE A 265 -9.41 -9.11 13.89
N TYR A 266 -10.31 -8.18 14.21
CA TYR A 266 -11.00 -8.10 15.51
C TYR A 266 -10.04 -8.17 16.72
N GLY A 267 -8.90 -7.47 16.63
CA GLY A 267 -7.89 -7.43 17.69
C GLY A 267 -7.02 -8.68 17.80
N MET A 268 -7.29 -9.75 17.05
CA MET A 268 -6.46 -10.95 17.01
C MET A 268 -5.44 -10.88 15.88
N ARG A 269 -4.17 -11.17 16.18
CA ARG A 269 -3.12 -11.29 15.17
C ARG A 269 -3.37 -12.53 14.31
N PHE A 270 -3.56 -12.34 13.01
CA PHE A 270 -3.76 -13.45 12.08
C PHE A 270 -2.57 -13.66 11.14
N LEU A 271 -1.79 -12.60 10.87
CA LEU A 271 -0.65 -12.68 9.96
C LEU A 271 0.46 -11.71 10.40
N ASN A 272 1.69 -12.22 10.40
CA ASN A 272 2.90 -11.42 10.36
C ASN A 272 3.56 -11.62 8.99
N LEU A 273 4.06 -10.55 8.41
CA LEU A 273 5.02 -10.59 7.33
C LEU A 273 6.29 -9.96 7.83
N HIS A 274 7.39 -10.54 7.41
CA HIS A 274 8.69 -10.04 7.73
C HIS A 274 9.45 -9.81 6.42
N TYR A 275 10.21 -8.74 6.38
CA TYR A 275 10.95 -8.31 5.20
C TYR A 275 12.41 -8.17 5.53
N LYS A 276 13.24 -8.55 4.57
CA LYS A 276 14.65 -8.19 4.50
C LYS A 276 14.85 -7.35 3.26
N MET A 277 15.43 -6.18 3.42
CA MET A 277 15.65 -5.20 2.36
C MET A 277 17.14 -5.01 2.18
N ASN A 278 17.66 -5.37 1.01
CA ASN A 278 19.06 -5.21 0.68
C ASN A 278 19.18 -4.13 -0.40
N LYS A 279 20.03 -3.13 -0.15
CA LYS A 279 20.36 -2.14 -1.19
C LYS A 279 21.11 -2.85 -2.31
N LYS A 280 20.68 -2.64 -3.55
CA LYS A 280 21.32 -3.18 -4.74
C LYS A 280 22.70 -2.59 -4.84
N THR A 281 23.71 -3.44 -4.85
CA THR A 281 25.04 -3.06 -5.28
C THR A 281 25.02 -2.96 -6.80
N PHE A 282 25.08 -1.75 -7.33
CA PHE A 282 25.43 -1.58 -8.74
C PHE A 282 26.87 -2.06 -8.88
N ALA A 283 27.06 -3.22 -9.51
CA ALA A 283 28.38 -3.56 -10.00
C ALA A 283 28.74 -2.46 -11.00
N ASN A 284 29.75 -1.64 -10.66
CA ASN A 284 30.40 -0.79 -11.64
C ASN A 284 30.94 -1.75 -12.70
N ASN A 285 30.23 -1.89 -13.83
CA ASN A 285 30.83 -2.39 -15.04
C ASN A 285 31.88 -1.34 -15.43
N MET A 286 33.12 -1.57 -15.01
CA MET A 286 34.29 -0.94 -15.61
C MET A 286 34.42 -1.39 -17.07
#